data_AF-A0A7Y4WAE1-F1
#
_entry.id   AF-A0A7Y4WAE1-F1
#
_cell.length_a   1.000
_cell.length_b   1.000
_cell.length_c   1.000
_cell.angle_alpha   90.00
_cell.angle_beta   90.00
_cell.angle_gamma   90.00
#
_symmetry.space_group_name_H-M   'P 1'
#
loop_
_entity.id
_entity.type
_entity.pdbx_description
1 polymer ?
#
loop_
_entity_poly.entity_id
_entity_poly.type
_entity_poly.pdbx_seq_one_letter_code
_entity_poly.pdbx_strand_id
1 'polypeptide(L)'
;MPDKEKKLNIEHAPWLLEARAKSQRLLLRLYILGQENANANLLQGDSKRQSLFAMFVGAAFSLWRAAFLCDTKQNWEVNFQGANYLLVKLIEDNSVNFSADQQSQEWMGGYYLNNAMFRLLWVRAKLQNLAPETKDDPALIALDALENSDWSGGIELNKNSKKIWNDLINALEVMVDWLKVPKVKQPRRGSRP
;
A
#
# COMPACT_ATOMS: atom_id res chain seq x y z
N MET A 1 8.46 -5.75 -32.75
CA MET A 1 7.86 -7.09 -32.60
C MET A 1 6.36 -6.94 -32.75
N PRO A 2 5.65 -7.84 -33.44
CA PRO A 2 4.20 -7.72 -33.55
C PRO A 2 3.61 -7.86 -32.14
N ASP A 3 2.76 -6.89 -31.77
CA ASP A 3 1.95 -6.91 -30.55
C ASP A 3 1.20 -8.25 -30.53
N LYS A 4 1.66 -9.19 -29.69
CA LYS A 4 0.86 -10.38 -29.44
C LYS A 4 -0.42 -9.89 -28.78
N GLU A 5 -1.54 -10.05 -29.48
CA GLU A 5 -2.87 -9.72 -28.97
C GLU A 5 -3.00 -10.21 -27.52
N LYS A 6 -3.02 -9.26 -26.57
CA LYS A 6 -3.08 -9.57 -25.15
C LYS A 6 -4.51 -10.01 -24.84
N LYS A 7 -4.77 -11.32 -24.94
CA LYS A 7 -6.08 -11.89 -24.63
C LYS A 7 -6.41 -11.67 -23.16
N LEU A 8 -7.66 -11.29 -22.87
CA LEU A 8 -8.15 -11.13 -21.51
C LEU A 8 -8.05 -12.48 -20.76
N ASN A 9 -7.34 -12.49 -19.64
CA ASN A 9 -7.35 -13.64 -18.73
C ASN A 9 -8.67 -13.63 -17.93
N ILE A 10 -9.63 -14.45 -18.36
CA ILE A 10 -10.98 -14.52 -17.78
C ILE A 10 -10.95 -14.94 -16.31
N GLU A 11 -9.98 -15.77 -15.90
CA GLU A 11 -9.84 -16.19 -14.50
C GLU A 11 -9.31 -15.07 -13.60
N HIS A 12 -8.48 -14.18 -14.14
CA HIS A 12 -7.91 -13.05 -13.41
C HIS A 12 -8.84 -11.82 -13.38
N ALA A 13 -9.68 -11.64 -14.41
CA ALA A 13 -10.49 -10.44 -14.58
C ALA A 13 -11.41 -10.11 -13.38
N PRO A 14 -12.10 -11.06 -12.73
CA PRO A 14 -12.93 -10.78 -11.56
C PRO A 14 -12.12 -10.16 -10.41
N TRP A 15 -10.97 -10.75 -10.07
CA TRP A 15 -10.09 -10.24 -9.01
C TRP A 15 -9.60 -8.82 -9.34
N LEU A 16 -9.19 -8.58 -10.59
CA LEU A 16 -8.71 -7.28 -11.02
C LEU A 16 -9.78 -6.18 -10.92
N LEU A 17 -11.04 -6.50 -11.26
CA LEU A 17 -12.17 -5.58 -11.12
C LEU A 17 -12.41 -5.23 -9.65
N GLU A 18 -12.43 -6.23 -8.75
CA GLU A 18 -12.59 -6.00 -7.32
C GLU A 18 -11.43 -5.20 -6.72
N ALA A 19 -10.19 -5.55 -7.07
CA ALA A 19 -8.99 -4.85 -6.59
C ALA A 19 -9.01 -3.37 -6.99
N ARG A 20 -9.43 -3.06 -8.23
CA ARG A 20 -9.61 -1.68 -8.71
C ARG A 20 -10.71 -0.95 -7.94
N ALA A 21 -11.88 -1.58 -7.78
CA ALA A 21 -13.01 -0.98 -7.07
C ALA A 21 -12.66 -0.69 -5.60
N LYS A 22 -11.95 -1.60 -4.93
CA LYS A 22 -11.43 -1.37 -3.57
C LYS A 22 -10.42 -0.21 -3.53
N SER A 23 -9.44 -0.21 -4.42
CA SER A 23 -8.42 0.85 -4.51
C SER A 23 -9.05 2.23 -4.71
N GLN A 24 -9.99 2.35 -5.65
CA GLN A 24 -10.66 3.62 -5.97
C GLN A 24 -11.49 4.14 -4.79
N ARG A 25 -12.24 3.26 -4.11
CA ARG A 25 -12.99 3.62 -2.91
C ARG A 25 -12.07 4.13 -1.80
N LEU A 26 -10.94 3.46 -1.58
CA LEU A 26 -9.99 3.85 -0.54
C LEU A 26 -9.28 5.17 -0.87
N LEU A 27 -8.86 5.37 -2.12
CA LEU A 27 -8.29 6.62 -2.58
C LEU A 27 -9.30 7.78 -2.43
N LEU A 28 -10.57 7.55 -2.78
CA LEU A 28 -11.63 8.53 -2.57
C LEU A 28 -11.84 8.86 -1.08
N ARG A 29 -11.83 7.84 -0.20
CA ARG A 29 -11.91 8.05 1.26
C ARG A 29 -10.75 8.90 1.77
N LEU A 30 -9.52 8.62 1.33
CA LEU A 30 -8.33 9.40 1.70
C LEU A 30 -8.39 10.83 1.15
N TYR A 31 -8.88 11.01 -0.08
CA TYR A 31 -9.10 12.34 -0.66
C TYR A 31 -10.10 13.16 0.16
N ILE A 32 -11.27 12.59 0.47
CA ILE A 32 -12.29 13.23 1.30
C ILE A 32 -11.71 13.59 2.67
N LEU A 33 -11.01 12.64 3.32
CA LEU A 33 -10.36 12.88 4.61
C LEU A 33 -9.36 14.04 4.51
N GLY A 34 -8.52 14.09 3.47
CA GLY A 34 -7.60 15.20 3.24
C GLY A 34 -8.32 16.55 3.10
N GLN A 35 -9.40 16.60 2.32
CA GLN A 35 -10.21 17.81 2.12
C GLN A 35 -10.89 18.29 3.40
N GLU A 36 -11.54 17.39 4.14
CA GLU A 36 -12.21 17.71 5.41
C GLU A 36 -11.21 18.26 6.43
N ASN A 37 -10.00 17.70 6.50
CA ASN A 37 -8.97 18.11 7.45
C ASN A 37 -8.23 19.39 7.04
N ALA A 38 -8.08 19.65 5.73
CA ALA A 38 -7.54 20.92 5.23
C ALA A 38 -8.47 22.09 5.56
N ASN A 39 -9.79 21.85 5.49
CA ASN A 39 -10.79 22.86 5.79
C ASN A 39 -11.05 23.02 7.31
N ALA A 40 -10.86 21.97 8.10
CA ALA A 40 -11.15 21.95 9.55
C ALA A 40 -9.92 22.12 10.47
N ASN A 41 -8.70 22.32 9.91
CA ASN A 41 -7.43 22.37 10.66
C ASN A 41 -7.14 21.15 11.55
N LEU A 42 -7.87 20.04 11.38
CA LEU A 42 -7.76 18.85 12.22
C LEU A 42 -6.38 18.15 12.12
N LEU A 43 -5.68 18.34 11.00
CA LEU A 43 -4.28 17.92 10.82
C LEU A 43 -3.28 19.07 11.06
N GLN A 44 -3.71 20.34 11.09
CA GLN A 44 -2.79 21.45 11.34
C GLN A 44 -2.28 21.40 12.78
N GLY A 45 -0.96 21.38 12.95
CA GLY A 45 -0.30 21.28 14.25
C GLY A 45 -0.12 19.87 14.81
N ASP A 46 -0.68 18.83 14.17
CA ASP A 46 -0.43 17.42 14.52
C ASP A 46 0.43 16.73 13.44
N SER A 47 1.73 17.01 13.49
CA SER A 47 2.72 16.48 12.54
C SER A 47 2.73 14.94 12.48
N LYS A 48 2.32 14.26 13.57
CA LYS A 48 2.19 12.80 13.59
C LYS A 48 1.05 12.35 12.70
N ARG A 49 -0.16 12.90 12.88
CA ARG A 49 -1.31 12.56 12.03
C ARG A 49 -1.08 12.92 10.55
N GLN A 50 -0.41 14.04 10.27
CA GLN A 50 0.01 14.40 8.91
C GLN A 50 0.93 13.34 8.29
N SER A 51 1.93 12.88 9.05
CA SER A 51 2.86 11.83 8.60
C SER A 51 2.12 10.52 8.35
N LEU A 52 1.19 10.12 9.24
CA LEU A 52 0.37 8.92 9.05
C LEU A 52 -0.49 9.01 7.78
N PHE A 53 -1.14 10.15 7.56
CA PHE A 53 -1.94 10.39 6.35
C PHE A 53 -1.09 10.27 5.08
N ALA A 54 0.10 10.90 5.05
CA ALA A 54 1.02 10.78 3.92
C ALA A 54 1.45 9.33 3.65
N MET A 55 1.68 8.54 4.70
CA MET A 55 2.00 7.12 4.56
C MET A 55 0.83 6.30 3.99
N PHE A 56 -0.41 6.59 4.42
CA PHE A 56 -1.60 5.95 3.85
C PHE A 56 -1.81 6.29 2.38
N VAL A 57 -1.59 7.55 1.98
CA VAL A 57 -1.65 7.95 0.57
C VAL A 57 -0.61 7.17 -0.25
N GLY A 58 0.63 7.09 0.24
CA GLY A 58 1.70 6.32 -0.43
C GLY A 58 1.39 4.82 -0.53
N ALA A 59 0.83 4.23 0.52
CA ALA A 59 0.42 2.82 0.52
C ALA A 59 -0.75 2.57 -0.44
N ALA A 60 -1.79 3.41 -0.41
CA ALA A 60 -2.94 3.32 -1.30
C ALA A 60 -2.53 3.44 -2.77
N PHE A 61 -1.66 4.39 -3.10
CA PHE A 61 -1.11 4.54 -4.45
C PHE A 61 -0.34 3.30 -4.89
N SER A 62 0.53 2.77 -4.02
CA SER A 62 1.33 1.59 -4.34
C SER A 62 0.45 0.35 -4.55
N LEU A 63 -0.56 0.14 -3.72
CA LEU A 63 -1.54 -0.94 -3.89
C LEU A 63 -2.35 -0.77 -5.18
N TRP A 64 -2.81 0.44 -5.48
CA TRP A 64 -3.50 0.72 -6.74
C TRP A 64 -2.63 0.36 -7.95
N ARG A 65 -1.35 0.74 -7.95
CA ARG A 65 -0.39 0.35 -9.00
C ARG A 65 -0.18 -1.16 -9.06
N ALA A 66 0.09 -1.78 -7.93
CA ALA A 66 0.33 -3.22 -7.83
C ALA A 66 -0.82 -4.05 -8.40
N ALA A 67 -2.08 -3.62 -8.22
CA ALA A 67 -3.24 -4.34 -8.74
C ALA A 67 -3.17 -4.63 -10.26
N PHE A 68 -2.51 -3.76 -11.04
CA PHE A 68 -2.32 -3.95 -12.48
C PHE A 68 -1.13 -4.83 -12.87
N LEU A 69 -0.24 -5.11 -11.91
CA LEU A 69 1.03 -5.81 -12.09
C LEU A 69 1.04 -7.18 -11.40
N CYS A 70 0.06 -7.43 -10.51
CA CYS A 70 -0.14 -8.68 -9.77
C CYS A 70 -0.80 -9.78 -10.61
N ASP A 71 -0.11 -10.31 -11.63
CA ASP A 71 -0.47 -11.59 -12.28
C ASP A 71 0.72 -12.24 -12.97
N THR A 72 1.90 -12.08 -12.39
CA THR A 72 3.16 -12.44 -13.05
C THR A 72 3.94 -13.47 -12.26
N LYS A 73 4.49 -14.46 -12.98
CA LYS A 73 5.40 -15.44 -12.38
C LYS A 73 6.77 -14.77 -12.26
N GLN A 74 7.15 -14.41 -11.04
CA GLN A 74 8.46 -13.84 -10.78
C GLN A 74 9.46 -14.95 -10.48
N ASN A 75 10.57 -14.93 -11.21
CA ASN A 75 11.80 -15.60 -10.83
C ASN A 75 12.92 -14.55 -10.74
N TRP A 76 14.02 -14.91 -10.08
CA TRP A 76 15.12 -13.97 -9.86
C TRP A 76 15.72 -13.40 -11.15
N GLU A 77 15.81 -14.22 -12.19
CA GLU A 77 16.36 -13.80 -13.48
C GLU A 77 15.49 -12.70 -14.13
N VAL A 78 14.17 -12.92 -14.20
CA VAL A 78 13.23 -11.94 -14.77
C VAL A 78 13.15 -10.68 -13.90
N ASN A 79 13.18 -10.83 -12.57
CA ASN A 79 13.22 -9.68 -11.66
C ASN A 79 14.50 -8.84 -11.86
N PHE A 80 15.66 -9.49 -12.01
CA PHE A 80 16.92 -8.81 -12.26
C PHE A 80 16.94 -8.09 -13.61
N GLN A 81 16.38 -8.72 -14.65
CA GLN A 81 16.21 -8.10 -15.97
C GLN A 81 15.28 -6.89 -15.91
N GLY A 82 14.13 -7.00 -15.22
CA GLY A 82 13.19 -5.89 -15.01
C GLY A 82 13.82 -4.72 -14.25
N ALA A 83 14.62 -5.00 -13.21
CA ALA A 83 15.36 -3.99 -12.48
C ALA A 83 16.37 -3.24 -13.36
N ASN A 84 17.16 -3.98 -14.15
CA ASN A 84 18.13 -3.38 -15.07
C ASN A 84 17.47 -2.56 -16.17
N TYR A 85 16.35 -3.04 -16.72
CA TYR A 85 15.55 -2.28 -17.68
C TYR A 85 15.12 -0.94 -17.09
N LEU A 86 14.63 -0.93 -15.85
CA LEU A 86 14.21 0.30 -15.18
C LEU A 86 15.39 1.24 -14.94
N LEU A 87 16.56 0.73 -14.55
CA LEU A 87 17.76 1.53 -14.37
C LEU A 87 18.17 2.23 -15.67
N VAL A 88 18.15 1.51 -16.80
CA VAL A 88 18.41 2.11 -18.12
C VAL A 88 17.41 3.23 -18.40
N LYS A 89 16.12 2.98 -18.16
CA LYS A 89 15.07 4.01 -18.35
C LYS A 89 15.25 5.24 -17.48
N LEU A 90 15.68 5.07 -16.24
CA LEU A 90 15.99 6.19 -15.36
C LEU A 90 17.20 6.99 -15.83
N ILE A 91 18.25 6.33 -16.32
CA ILE A 91 19.47 6.96 -16.81
C ILE A 91 19.22 7.72 -18.13
N GLU A 92 18.49 7.10 -19.07
CA GLU A 92 18.29 7.66 -20.41
C GLU A 92 17.13 8.64 -20.49
N ASP A 93 15.98 8.30 -19.89
CA ASP A 93 14.71 8.99 -20.12
C ASP A 93 14.31 9.90 -18.93
N ASN A 94 15.02 9.82 -17.79
CA ASN A 94 14.73 10.53 -16.52
C ASN A 94 13.25 10.46 -16.09
N SER A 95 12.53 9.43 -16.54
CA SER A 95 11.10 9.27 -16.30
C SER A 95 10.69 7.80 -16.40
N VAL A 96 9.70 7.43 -15.60
CA VAL A 96 9.10 6.09 -15.59
C VAL A 96 7.60 6.27 -15.75
N ASN A 97 7.08 5.86 -16.91
CA ASN A 97 5.65 5.85 -17.18
C ASN A 97 5.07 4.46 -16.94
N PHE A 98 3.74 4.33 -17.02
CA PHE A 98 3.09 3.04 -16.81
C PHE A 98 3.49 1.97 -17.83
N SER A 99 3.85 2.35 -19.06
CA SER A 99 4.33 1.40 -20.06
C SER A 99 5.65 0.77 -19.64
N ALA A 100 6.55 1.54 -19.01
CA ALA A 100 7.77 1.01 -18.41
C ALA A 100 7.45 0.07 -17.24
N ASP A 101 6.45 0.42 -16.41
CA ASP A 101 6.00 -0.47 -15.34
C ASP A 101 5.50 -1.81 -15.88
N GLN A 102 4.74 -1.79 -16.97
CA GLN A 102 4.23 -3.02 -17.61
C GLN A 102 5.34 -3.86 -18.24
N GLN A 103 6.38 -3.23 -18.78
CA GLN A 103 7.54 -3.92 -19.36
C GLN A 103 8.45 -4.54 -18.30
N SER A 104 8.41 -4.02 -17.08
CA SER A 104 9.15 -4.52 -15.91
C SER A 104 8.22 -5.01 -14.80
N GLN A 105 7.02 -5.49 -15.17
CA GLN A 105 5.90 -5.75 -14.27
C GLN A 105 6.21 -6.74 -13.14
N GLU A 106 7.10 -7.71 -13.38
CA GLU A 106 7.57 -8.66 -12.39
C GLU A 106 8.29 -7.92 -11.27
N TRP A 107 9.30 -7.13 -11.59
CA TRP A 107 10.01 -6.34 -10.58
C TRP A 107 9.11 -5.25 -9.97
N MET A 108 8.39 -4.51 -10.80
CA MET A 108 7.56 -3.38 -10.37
C MET A 108 6.39 -3.79 -9.50
N GLY A 109 5.75 -4.92 -9.78
CA GLY A 109 4.69 -5.47 -8.93
C GLY A 109 5.20 -5.77 -7.52
N GLY A 110 6.38 -6.40 -7.41
CA GLY A 110 7.04 -6.63 -6.13
C GLY A 110 7.41 -5.31 -5.44
N TYR A 111 8.04 -4.39 -6.15
CA TYR A 111 8.40 -3.06 -5.63
C TYR A 111 7.20 -2.35 -4.98
N TYR A 112 6.06 -2.29 -5.66
CA TYR A 112 4.88 -1.60 -5.13
C TYR A 112 4.24 -2.32 -3.95
N LEU A 113 4.17 -3.65 -3.94
CA LEU A 113 3.69 -4.41 -2.78
C LEU A 113 4.58 -4.17 -1.56
N ASN A 114 5.91 -4.18 -1.75
CA ASN A 114 6.88 -3.95 -0.68
C ASN A 114 6.78 -2.53 -0.14
N ASN A 115 6.64 -1.55 -1.03
CA ASN A 115 6.48 -0.15 -0.66
C ASN A 115 5.21 0.05 0.19
N ALA A 116 4.09 -0.56 -0.20
CA ALA A 116 2.87 -0.55 0.60
C ALA A 116 3.08 -1.22 1.96
N MET A 117 3.67 -2.41 2.00
CA MET A 117 3.94 -3.15 3.23
C MET A 117 4.81 -2.34 4.20
N PHE A 118 5.96 -1.82 3.76
CA PHE A 118 6.86 -1.05 4.63
C PHE A 118 6.20 0.20 5.20
N ARG A 119 5.37 0.90 4.41
CA ARG A 119 4.59 2.03 4.92
C ARG A 119 3.59 1.60 5.98
N LEU A 120 2.87 0.50 5.75
CA LEU A 120 1.88 0.00 6.70
C LEU A 120 2.51 -0.51 7.99
N LEU A 121 3.64 -1.22 7.92
CA LEU A 121 4.40 -1.65 9.11
C LEU A 121 4.92 -0.45 9.91
N TRP A 122 5.45 0.56 9.22
CA TRP A 122 5.86 1.81 9.88
C TRP A 122 4.68 2.49 10.59
N VAL A 123 3.52 2.59 9.91
CA VAL A 123 2.31 3.17 10.50
C VAL A 123 1.83 2.32 11.69
N ARG A 124 1.80 1.00 11.57
CA ARG A 124 1.42 0.07 12.65
C ARG A 124 2.24 0.30 13.90
N ALA A 125 3.56 0.37 13.78
CA ALA A 125 4.47 0.65 14.89
C ALA A 125 4.20 2.01 15.56
N LYS A 126 3.77 3.03 14.79
CA LYS A 126 3.39 4.34 15.34
C LYS A 126 2.00 4.34 15.99
N LEU A 127 1.05 3.58 15.45
CA LEU A 127 -0.33 3.49 15.95
C LEU A 127 -0.46 2.69 17.25
N GLN A 128 0.38 1.67 17.46
CA GLN A 128 0.44 0.92 18.73
C GLN A 128 0.67 1.83 19.95
N ASN A 129 1.31 3.00 19.74
CA ASN A 129 1.53 4.00 20.78
C ASN A 129 0.35 4.97 20.99
N LEU A 130 -0.71 4.86 20.17
CA LEU A 130 -1.85 5.79 20.15
C LEU A 130 -3.18 5.13 20.54
N ALA A 131 -3.36 3.83 20.30
CA ALA A 131 -4.58 3.10 20.64
C ALA A 131 -4.28 1.61 20.94
N PRO A 132 -4.36 1.16 22.22
CA PRO A 132 -4.02 -0.22 22.60
C PRO A 132 -5.08 -1.28 22.23
N GLU A 133 -6.29 -0.88 21.86
CA GLU A 133 -7.47 -1.75 21.76
C GLU A 133 -7.57 -2.56 20.46
N THR A 134 -6.53 -2.56 19.62
CA THR A 134 -6.60 -3.08 18.24
C THR A 134 -5.49 -4.07 17.92
N LYS A 135 -5.04 -4.84 18.92
CA LYS A 135 -4.10 -5.93 18.69
C LYS A 135 -4.72 -7.11 17.93
N ASP A 136 -6.04 -7.28 18.01
CA ASP A 136 -6.70 -8.52 17.57
C ASP A 136 -7.46 -8.42 16.23
N ASP A 137 -7.30 -7.32 15.48
CA ASP A 137 -7.92 -7.23 14.15
C ASP A 137 -7.24 -8.20 13.16
N PRO A 138 -8.00 -9.09 12.49
CA PRO A 138 -7.43 -10.09 11.58
C PRO A 138 -6.57 -9.51 10.46
N ALA A 139 -6.90 -8.33 9.95
CA ALA A 139 -6.12 -7.70 8.88
C ALA A 139 -4.75 -7.22 9.39
N LEU A 140 -4.68 -6.83 10.66
CA LEU A 140 -3.43 -6.39 11.29
C LEU A 140 -2.58 -7.57 11.71
N ILE A 141 -3.20 -8.65 12.19
CA ILE A 141 -2.49 -9.92 12.41
C ILE A 141 -1.90 -10.43 11.10
N ALA A 142 -2.64 -10.33 9.98
CA ALA A 142 -2.12 -10.70 8.66
C ALA A 142 -0.94 -9.82 8.24
N LEU A 143 -0.99 -8.51 8.49
CA LEU A 143 0.14 -7.60 8.24
C LEU A 143 1.36 -7.95 9.12
N ASP A 144 1.15 -8.19 10.41
CA ASP A 144 2.22 -8.56 11.35
C ASP A 144 2.83 -9.92 10.96
N ALA A 145 2.02 -10.86 10.43
CA ALA A 145 2.51 -12.12 9.88
C ALA A 145 3.37 -11.94 8.61
N LEU A 146 3.09 -10.92 7.78
CA LEU A 146 3.93 -10.59 6.63
C LEU A 146 5.29 -10.03 7.06
N GLU A 147 5.39 -9.31 8.17
CA GLU A 147 6.69 -8.86 8.71
C GLU A 147 7.59 -10.03 9.13
N ASN A 148 6.97 -11.09 9.68
CA ASN A 148 7.66 -12.24 10.24
C ASN A 148 7.88 -13.39 9.24
N SER A 149 7.30 -13.33 8.05
CA SER A 149 7.58 -14.34 7.02
C SER A 149 8.98 -14.14 6.44
N ASP A 150 9.64 -15.23 6.04
CA ASP A 150 11.00 -15.23 5.49
C ASP A 150 11.02 -14.53 4.11
N TRP A 151 11.01 -13.20 4.17
CA TRP A 151 10.89 -12.28 3.06
C TRP A 151 12.22 -12.21 2.31
N SER A 152 12.56 -13.29 1.61
CA SER A 152 13.69 -13.37 0.69
C SER A 152 13.44 -12.59 -0.62
N GLY A 153 12.84 -11.41 -0.53
CA GLY A 153 12.88 -10.30 -1.51
C GLY A 153 12.32 -10.53 -2.91
N GLY A 154 11.96 -11.76 -3.31
CA GLY A 154 11.53 -12.02 -4.69
C GLY A 154 10.94 -13.40 -4.99
N ILE A 155 11.24 -14.45 -4.21
CA ILE A 155 10.76 -15.82 -4.52
C ILE A 155 9.43 -16.17 -3.84
N GLU A 156 8.99 -15.53 -2.75
CA GLU A 156 7.70 -15.89 -2.12
C GLU A 156 6.52 -14.99 -2.51
N LEU A 157 6.80 -13.77 -2.99
CA LEU A 157 5.78 -12.84 -3.50
C LEU A 157 4.98 -13.40 -4.69
N ASN A 158 5.53 -14.39 -5.38
CA ASN A 158 5.07 -14.87 -6.69
C ASN A 158 3.88 -15.83 -6.66
N LYS A 159 3.70 -16.65 -5.61
CA LYS A 159 2.54 -17.54 -5.50
C LYS A 159 1.32 -16.85 -4.91
N ASN A 160 1.55 -15.76 -4.18
CA ASN A 160 0.54 -15.15 -3.32
C ASN A 160 0.39 -13.64 -3.50
N SER A 161 0.88 -13.03 -4.58
CA SER A 161 0.80 -11.57 -4.81
C SER A 161 -0.63 -11.01 -4.63
N LYS A 162 -1.65 -11.72 -5.12
CA LYS A 162 -3.07 -11.37 -4.94
C LYS A 162 -3.51 -11.43 -3.48
N LYS A 163 -3.06 -12.45 -2.73
CA LYS A 163 -3.33 -12.59 -1.30
C LYS A 163 -2.64 -11.49 -0.51
N ILE A 164 -1.35 -11.25 -0.76
CA ILE A 164 -0.57 -10.19 -0.12
C ILE A 164 -1.24 -8.84 -0.38
N TRP A 165 -1.63 -8.58 -1.63
CA TRP A 165 -2.37 -7.37 -1.99
C TRP A 165 -3.66 -7.24 -1.17
N ASN A 166 -4.44 -8.32 -1.03
CA ASN A 166 -5.66 -8.35 -0.21
C ASN A 166 -5.38 -8.09 1.28
N ASP A 167 -4.34 -8.70 1.83
CA ASP A 167 -3.98 -8.52 3.24
C ASP A 167 -3.58 -7.06 3.51
N LEU A 168 -2.76 -6.47 2.62
CA LEU A 168 -2.30 -5.09 2.74
C LEU A 168 -3.43 -4.07 2.55
N ILE A 169 -4.33 -4.26 1.58
CA ILE A 169 -5.45 -3.32 1.37
C ILE A 169 -6.42 -3.36 2.56
N ASN A 170 -6.72 -4.54 3.11
CA ASN A 170 -7.60 -4.67 4.26
C ASN A 170 -6.96 -4.02 5.50
N ALA A 171 -5.67 -4.22 5.73
CA ALA A 171 -4.95 -3.58 6.83
C ALA A 171 -4.97 -2.05 6.72
N LEU A 172 -4.77 -1.53 5.50
CA LEU A 172 -4.87 -0.09 5.25
C LEU A 172 -6.28 0.45 5.52
N GLU A 173 -7.34 -0.25 5.11
CA GLU A 173 -8.73 0.17 5.39
C GLU A 173 -8.99 0.30 6.89
N VAL A 174 -8.57 -0.69 7.69
CA VAL A 174 -8.69 -0.67 9.15
C VAL A 174 -7.94 0.51 9.76
N MET A 175 -6.69 0.72 9.34
CA MET A 175 -5.86 1.80 9.89
C MET A 175 -6.37 3.20 9.51
N VAL A 176 -6.96 3.36 8.32
CA VAL A 176 -7.54 4.64 7.88
C VAL A 176 -8.73 5.04 8.75
N ASP A 177 -9.55 4.08 9.19
CA ASP A 177 -10.68 4.38 10.07
C ASP A 177 -10.24 4.90 11.44
N TRP A 178 -9.02 4.60 11.87
CA TRP A 178 -8.49 5.13 13.15
C TRP A 178 -8.10 6.59 13.11
N LEU A 179 -7.78 7.15 11.93
CA LEU A 179 -7.53 8.60 11.82
C LEU A 179 -8.78 9.42 12.13
N LYS A 180 -9.97 8.84 11.98
CA LYS A 180 -11.25 9.51 12.23
C LYS A 180 -11.60 9.62 13.71
N VAL A 181 -10.97 8.85 14.59
CA VAL A 181 -11.28 8.88 16.03
C VAL A 181 -10.75 10.21 16.61
N PRO A 182 -11.62 11.10 17.13
CA PRO A 182 -11.19 12.31 17.80
C PRO A 182 -10.33 11.95 19.01
N LYS A 183 -9.34 12.77 19.37
CA LYS A 183 -8.69 12.61 20.69
C LYS A 183 -9.78 12.63 21.74
N VAL A 184 -9.95 11.54 22.48
CA VAL A 184 -10.58 11.61 23.80
C VAL A 184 -9.78 12.66 24.56
N LYS A 185 -10.40 13.79 24.88
CA LYS A 185 -9.74 14.84 25.68
C LYS A 185 -9.25 14.15 26.95
N GLN A 186 -7.94 13.98 27.12
CA GLN A 186 -7.43 13.55 28.41
C GLN A 186 -7.96 14.55 29.45
N PRO A 187 -8.55 14.09 30.56
CA PRO A 187 -9.00 14.99 31.61
C PRO A 187 -7.80 15.86 31.98
N ARG A 188 -7.97 17.18 31.86
CA ARG A 188 -6.95 18.15 32.30
C ARG A 188 -6.60 17.73 33.71
N ARG A 189 -5.36 17.24 33.93
CA ARG A 189 -4.86 16.98 35.29
C ARG A 189 -5.13 18.26 36.06
N GLY A 190 -6.07 18.17 37.01
CA GLY A 190 -6.47 19.30 37.82
C GLY A 190 -5.21 19.92 38.38
N SER A 191 -4.99 21.20 38.05
CA SER A 191 -4.09 22.06 38.78
C SER A 191 -4.48 21.93 40.25
N ARG A 192 -3.66 21.19 41.02
CA ARG A 192 -3.82 21.13 42.47
C ARG A 192 -3.67 22.56 43.00
N PRO A 193 -4.55 22.98 43.92
CA PRO A 193 -4.49 24.29 44.56
C PRO A 193 -3.20 24.46 45.38
#